data_AF-D8VEG8-F1
#
_entry.id   AF-D8VEG8-F1
#
_cell.length_a   1.000
_cell.length_b   1.000
_cell.length_c   1.000
_cell.angle_alpha   90.00
_cell.angle_beta   90.00
_cell.angle_gamma   90.00
#
_symmetry.space_group_name_H-M   'P 1'
#
loop_
_entity.id
_entity.type
_entity.pdbx_description
1 polymer ?
#
loop_
_entity_poly.entity_id
_entity_poly.type
_entity_poly.pdbx_seq_one_letter_code
_entity_poly.pdbx_strand_id
1 'polypeptide(L)'
;GTIIVGSMESTITRKTTAVKWVNNVPTYLGTLGGDASTGLYISGDGTVIVGAANTATVTNGNQESHAYMYKDNQMKDLGTLGGANSSATGVSSDGSVIVGQAQTADKSVHAFQYYNGEMKDLGTLGGTSSTAKTVSPDGKVIVGRSQISDGSWHAFMCHTDFSSNNVLFDLDNTYKTLRENGCQLNSIFNIQNMMLQRASDHEFTEFGRSNIALGA
;
A
#
# COMPACT_ATOMS: atom_id res chain seq x y z
N GLY A 1 -5.77 -7.26 21.43
CA GLY A 1 -7.20 -7.27 21.79
C GLY A 1 -7.77 -8.65 21.54
N THR A 2 -8.85 -9.02 22.24
CA THR A 2 -9.59 -10.29 22.07
C THR A 2 -10.65 -10.22 20.97
N ILE A 3 -10.63 -9.17 20.14
CA ILE A 3 -11.58 -8.99 19.05
C ILE A 3 -11.00 -9.58 17.77
N ILE A 4 -11.74 -10.50 17.17
CA ILE A 4 -11.46 -11.05 15.84
C ILE A 4 -12.51 -10.49 14.88
N VAL A 5 -12.11 -10.20 13.66
CA VAL A 5 -12.98 -9.76 12.57
C VAL A 5 -12.91 -10.75 11.42
N GLY A 6 -14.04 -10.92 10.75
CA GLY A 6 -14.14 -11.77 9.57
C GLY A 6 -15.56 -11.79 9.05
N SER A 7 -15.91 -12.91 8.44
CA SER A 7 -17.22 -13.09 7.82
C SER A 7 -17.78 -14.47 8.12
N MET A 8 -19.10 -14.56 8.20
CA MET A 8 -19.82 -15.81 8.42
C MET A 8 -20.84 -16.00 7.31
N GLU A 9 -20.85 -17.18 6.69
CA GLU A 9 -21.86 -17.57 5.70
C GLU A 9 -23.06 -18.21 6.43
N SER A 10 -24.27 -17.72 6.13
CA SER A 10 -25.50 -18.38 6.56
C SER A 10 -25.72 -19.65 5.75
N THR A 11 -25.92 -20.79 6.43
CA THR A 11 -26.24 -22.06 5.75
C THR A 11 -27.63 -22.09 5.13
N ILE A 12 -28.51 -21.15 5.50
CA ILE A 12 -29.88 -21.06 4.98
C ILE A 12 -29.94 -20.14 3.77
N THR A 13 -29.39 -18.93 3.90
CA THR A 13 -29.47 -17.92 2.82
C THR A 13 -28.26 -17.93 1.90
N ARG A 14 -27.18 -18.62 2.27
CA ARG A 14 -25.85 -18.59 1.61
C ARG A 14 -25.26 -17.18 1.50
N LYS A 15 -25.71 -16.27 2.37
CA LYS A 15 -25.23 -14.90 2.43
C LYS A 15 -24.11 -14.78 3.44
N THR A 16 -23.07 -14.05 3.07
CA THR A 16 -21.91 -13.76 3.90
C THR A 16 -22.14 -12.44 4.64
N THR A 17 -21.98 -12.44 5.96
CA THR A 17 -22.13 -11.24 6.79
C THR A 17 -20.88 -11.00 7.62
N ALA A 18 -20.44 -9.75 7.67
CA ALA A 18 -19.35 -9.31 8.51
C ALA A 18 -19.70 -9.50 9.99
N VAL A 19 -18.74 -10.02 10.74
CA VAL A 19 -18.90 -10.38 12.15
C VAL A 19 -17.68 -9.94 12.95
N LYS A 20 -17.94 -9.49 14.17
CA LYS A 20 -16.92 -9.34 15.21
C LYS A 20 -17.12 -10.41 16.27
N TRP A 21 -16.03 -11.04 16.73
CA TRP A 21 -16.07 -11.93 17.88
C TRP A 21 -15.47 -11.24 19.08
N VAL A 22 -16.22 -11.18 20.17
CA VAL A 22 -15.72 -10.70 21.47
C VAL A 22 -15.88 -11.84 22.46
N ASN A 23 -14.78 -12.34 23.02
CA ASN A 23 -14.79 -13.47 23.96
C ASN A 23 -15.57 -14.68 23.41
N ASN A 24 -15.30 -15.06 22.14
CA ASN A 24 -15.98 -16.13 21.39
C ASN A 24 -17.48 -15.91 21.12
N VAL A 25 -18.04 -14.74 21.42
CA VAL A 25 -19.42 -14.40 21.08
C VAL A 25 -19.43 -13.60 19.76
N PRO A 26 -20.02 -14.14 18.68
CA PRO A 26 -20.16 -13.41 17.43
C PRO A 26 -21.24 -12.33 17.53
N THR A 27 -20.96 -11.16 16.97
CA THR A 27 -21.94 -10.09 16.73
C THR A 27 -21.89 -9.74 15.25
N TYR A 28 -23.05 -9.81 14.60
CA TYR A 28 -23.21 -9.39 13.22
C TYR A 28 -23.13 -7.86 13.11
N LEU A 29 -22.37 -7.40 12.12
CA LEU A 29 -22.18 -5.95 11.89
C LEU A 29 -23.27 -5.36 10.98
N GLY A 30 -23.96 -6.21 10.22
CA GLY A 30 -25.01 -5.81 9.26
C GLY A 30 -24.48 -5.62 7.84
N THR A 31 -25.24 -4.90 7.02
CA THR A 31 -24.92 -4.54 5.62
C THR A 31 -25.30 -3.08 5.38
N LEU A 32 -24.99 -2.53 4.20
CA LEU A 32 -25.41 -1.18 3.78
C LEU A 32 -26.79 -1.19 3.10
N GLY A 33 -27.70 -2.06 3.56
CA GLY A 33 -29.01 -2.28 2.97
C GLY A 33 -29.03 -3.34 1.87
N GLY A 34 -27.86 -3.83 1.44
CA GLY A 34 -27.73 -4.98 0.55
C GLY A 34 -27.71 -6.30 1.31
N ASP A 35 -27.27 -7.35 0.64
CA ASP A 35 -27.45 -8.72 1.15
C ASP A 35 -26.22 -9.39 1.75
N ALA A 36 -25.03 -8.82 1.57
CA ALA A 36 -23.79 -9.39 2.08
C ALA A 36 -22.84 -8.31 2.60
N SER A 37 -21.93 -8.71 3.48
CA SER A 37 -20.81 -7.89 3.95
C SER A 37 -19.64 -8.75 4.37
N THR A 38 -18.45 -8.17 4.36
CA THR A 38 -17.20 -8.82 4.72
C THR A 38 -16.37 -7.88 5.58
N GLY A 39 -15.99 -8.33 6.78
CA GLY A 39 -15.04 -7.62 7.63
C GLY A 39 -13.61 -8.04 7.28
N LEU A 40 -12.74 -7.07 7.01
CA LEU A 40 -11.38 -7.32 6.52
C LEU A 40 -10.30 -6.89 7.52
N TYR A 41 -10.53 -5.83 8.29
CA TYR A 41 -9.53 -5.30 9.21
C TYR A 41 -10.17 -4.65 10.43
N ILE A 42 -9.41 -4.55 11.52
CA ILE A 42 -9.78 -3.86 12.76
C ILE A 42 -8.63 -2.96 13.22
N SER A 43 -8.96 -1.76 13.70
CA SER A 43 -7.99 -0.81 14.26
C SER A 43 -7.29 -1.38 15.50
N GLY A 44 -6.10 -0.85 15.80
CA GLY A 44 -5.27 -1.32 16.92
C GLY A 44 -5.95 -1.16 18.29
N ASP A 45 -6.78 -0.13 18.44
CA ASP A 45 -7.62 0.12 19.62
C ASP A 45 -8.88 -0.76 19.68
N GLY A 46 -9.19 -1.51 18.62
CA GLY A 46 -10.36 -2.38 18.52
C GLY A 46 -11.70 -1.66 18.32
N THR A 47 -11.71 -0.35 18.03
CA THR A 47 -12.94 0.45 17.96
C THR A 47 -13.52 0.58 16.56
N VAL A 48 -12.69 0.46 15.52
CA VAL A 48 -13.09 0.61 14.12
C VAL A 48 -12.83 -0.67 13.36
N ILE A 49 -13.87 -1.20 12.72
CA ILE A 49 -13.80 -2.34 11.81
C ILE A 49 -14.07 -1.85 10.41
N VAL A 50 -13.29 -2.31 9.43
CA VAL A 50 -13.46 -1.92 8.02
C VAL A 50 -13.58 -3.15 7.12
N GLY A 51 -14.17 -2.94 5.95
CA GLY A 51 -14.36 -4.00 4.98
C GLY A 51 -15.17 -3.52 3.78
N ALA A 52 -15.98 -4.41 3.22
CA ALA A 52 -16.92 -4.12 2.14
C ALA A 52 -18.31 -4.65 2.47
N ALA A 53 -19.35 -3.93 2.06
CA ALA A 53 -20.73 -4.31 2.27
C ALA A 53 -21.58 -3.95 1.06
N ASN A 54 -22.48 -4.85 0.67
CA ASN A 54 -23.42 -4.61 -0.40
C ASN A 54 -24.42 -3.51 0.02
N THR A 55 -24.69 -2.61 -0.91
CA THR A 55 -25.68 -1.56 -0.77
C THR A 55 -27.04 -2.03 -1.30
N ALA A 56 -28.08 -1.24 -1.06
CA ALA A 56 -29.38 -1.48 -1.69
C ALA A 56 -29.38 -1.21 -3.21
N THR A 57 -28.36 -0.53 -3.74
CA THR A 57 -28.26 -0.18 -5.16
C THR A 57 -27.89 -1.40 -5.99
N VAL A 58 -28.59 -1.58 -7.12
CA VAL A 58 -28.33 -2.65 -8.08
C VAL A 58 -28.05 -2.04 -9.45
N THR A 59 -26.87 -2.33 -9.99
CA THR A 59 -26.43 -1.86 -11.31
C THR A 59 -26.19 -3.07 -12.21
N ASN A 60 -26.88 -3.13 -13.35
CA ASN A 60 -26.84 -4.26 -14.30
C ASN A 60 -27.12 -5.63 -13.65
N GLY A 61 -28.03 -5.67 -12.66
CA GLY A 61 -28.40 -6.91 -11.97
C GLY A 61 -27.46 -7.35 -10.85
N ASN A 62 -26.37 -6.61 -10.58
CA ASN A 62 -25.45 -6.87 -9.48
C ASN A 62 -25.58 -5.78 -8.40
N GLN A 63 -25.58 -6.16 -7.12
CA GLN A 63 -25.52 -5.19 -6.03
C GLN A 63 -24.16 -4.49 -6.02
N GLU A 64 -24.21 -3.18 -5.81
CA GLU A 64 -23.02 -2.38 -5.57
C GLU A 64 -22.43 -2.71 -4.21
N SER A 65 -21.10 -2.72 -4.09
CA SER A 65 -20.40 -3.04 -2.84
C SER A 65 -19.50 -1.89 -2.44
N HIS A 66 -19.77 -1.30 -1.28
CA HIS A 66 -19.01 -0.15 -0.81
C HIS A 66 -18.12 -0.50 0.39
N ALA A 67 -16.99 0.18 0.47
CA ALA A 67 -16.17 0.24 1.65
C ALA A 67 -16.99 0.80 2.81
N TYR A 68 -16.89 0.18 3.97
CA TYR A 68 -17.56 0.65 5.17
C TYR A 68 -16.59 0.82 6.33
N MET A 69 -16.97 1.66 7.28
CA MET A 69 -16.44 1.63 8.64
C MET A 69 -17.55 1.27 9.62
N TYR A 70 -17.25 0.44 10.60
CA TYR A 70 -18.15 0.12 11.70
C TYR A 70 -17.55 0.64 12.99
N LYS A 71 -18.25 1.57 13.64
CA LYS A 71 -17.85 2.23 14.88
C LYS A 71 -19.10 2.53 15.69
N ASP A 72 -19.02 2.43 17.02
CA ASP A 72 -20.13 2.76 17.93
C ASP A 72 -21.44 2.02 17.61
N ASN A 73 -21.30 0.75 17.19
CA ASN A 73 -22.37 -0.13 16.73
C ASN A 73 -23.15 0.35 15.49
N GLN A 74 -22.54 1.23 14.69
CA GLN A 74 -23.11 1.72 13.45
C GLN A 74 -22.19 1.42 12.28
N MET A 75 -22.77 0.92 11.18
CA MET A 75 -22.09 0.79 9.90
C MET A 75 -22.28 2.09 9.11
N LYS A 76 -21.17 2.70 8.70
CA LYS A 76 -21.12 3.90 7.88
C LYS A 76 -20.53 3.55 6.52
N ASP A 77 -21.25 3.92 5.47
CA ASP A 77 -20.78 3.89 4.09
C ASP A 77 -19.66 4.93 3.89
N LEU A 78 -18.55 4.52 3.29
CA LEU A 78 -17.45 5.42 2.93
C LEU A 78 -17.58 5.95 1.49
N GLY A 79 -18.46 5.37 0.68
CA GLY A 79 -18.68 5.71 -0.72
C GLY A 79 -17.62 5.14 -1.66
N THR A 80 -17.49 5.76 -2.84
CA THR A 80 -16.57 5.37 -3.91
C THR A 80 -15.88 6.61 -4.48
N LEU A 81 -14.99 6.43 -5.47
CA LEU A 81 -14.37 7.53 -6.23
C LEU A 81 -15.21 7.92 -7.46
N GLY A 82 -16.53 7.68 -7.42
CA GLY A 82 -17.47 7.97 -8.50
C GLY A 82 -17.88 6.76 -9.34
N GLY A 83 -17.30 5.59 -9.09
CA GLY A 83 -17.74 4.31 -9.64
C GLY A 83 -18.72 3.57 -8.72
N ALA A 84 -18.93 2.28 -8.99
CA ALA A 84 -19.95 1.48 -8.32
C ALA A 84 -19.44 0.68 -7.10
N ASN A 85 -18.12 0.52 -6.95
CA ASN A 85 -17.57 -0.38 -5.93
C ASN A 85 -16.37 0.18 -5.19
N SER A 86 -16.23 -0.17 -3.92
CA SER A 86 -15.05 0.09 -3.11
C SER A 86 -14.89 -0.95 -2.00
N SER A 87 -13.66 -1.07 -1.46
CA SER A 87 -13.34 -2.00 -0.37
C SER A 87 -12.21 -1.42 0.48
N ALA A 88 -12.42 -1.35 1.79
CA ALA A 88 -11.41 -0.94 2.76
C ALA A 88 -10.62 -2.15 3.26
N THR A 89 -9.29 -2.09 3.16
CA THR A 89 -8.40 -3.22 3.50
C THR A 89 -7.49 -2.94 4.68
N GLY A 90 -7.39 -1.67 5.12
CA GLY A 90 -6.56 -1.29 6.26
C GLY A 90 -7.09 -0.06 6.96
N VAL A 91 -6.75 0.07 8.25
CA VAL A 91 -7.10 1.21 9.09
C VAL A 91 -5.98 1.48 10.10
N SER A 92 -5.74 2.75 10.43
CA SER A 92 -4.75 3.17 11.43
C SER A 92 -5.10 2.70 12.85
N SER A 93 -4.15 2.80 13.77
CA SER A 93 -4.30 2.31 15.15
C SER A 93 -5.50 2.93 15.88
N ASP A 94 -5.75 4.21 15.64
CA ASP A 94 -6.78 5.04 16.24
C ASP A 94 -8.09 5.06 15.45
N GLY A 95 -8.15 4.32 14.33
CA GLY A 95 -9.34 4.28 13.48
C GLY A 95 -9.58 5.51 12.62
N SER A 96 -8.68 6.51 12.61
CA SER A 96 -8.90 7.79 11.94
C SER A 96 -8.65 7.76 10.42
N VAL A 97 -7.74 6.89 9.97
CA VAL A 97 -7.33 6.77 8.57
C VAL A 97 -7.71 5.39 8.07
N ILE A 98 -8.46 5.34 6.97
CA ILE A 98 -8.86 4.08 6.32
C ILE A 98 -8.31 4.08 4.90
N VAL A 99 -7.83 2.94 4.44
CA VAL A 99 -7.29 2.78 3.09
C VAL A 99 -7.85 1.55 2.40
N GLY A 100 -7.80 1.55 1.08
CA GLY A 100 -8.20 0.40 0.29
C GLY A 100 -8.18 0.70 -1.20
N GLN A 101 -9.21 0.23 -1.90
CA GLN A 101 -9.40 0.48 -3.32
C GLN A 101 -10.86 0.87 -3.62
N ALA A 102 -11.05 1.74 -4.60
CA ALA A 102 -12.35 2.21 -5.04
C ALA A 102 -12.38 2.41 -6.54
N GLN A 103 -13.54 2.17 -7.13
CA GLN A 103 -13.79 2.45 -8.53
C GLN A 103 -13.98 3.95 -8.73
N THR A 104 -13.29 4.47 -9.73
CA THR A 104 -13.43 5.82 -10.27
C THR A 104 -14.58 5.88 -11.27
N ALA A 105 -14.98 7.09 -11.68
CA ALA A 105 -16.08 7.31 -12.62
C ALA A 105 -15.86 6.64 -14.01
N ASP A 106 -14.61 6.47 -14.43
CA ASP A 106 -14.21 5.78 -15.66
C ASP A 106 -14.11 4.24 -15.49
N LYS A 107 -14.49 3.72 -14.31
CA LYS A 107 -14.44 2.29 -13.91
C LYS A 107 -13.03 1.74 -13.66
N SER A 108 -12.00 2.59 -13.66
CA SER A 108 -10.67 2.23 -13.17
C SER A 108 -10.73 1.94 -11.67
N VAL A 109 -9.76 1.21 -11.12
CA VAL A 109 -9.69 0.87 -9.68
C VAL A 109 -8.47 1.55 -9.09
N HIS A 110 -8.69 2.55 -8.25
CA HIS A 110 -7.61 3.29 -7.62
C HIS A 110 -7.55 3.03 -6.12
N ALA A 111 -6.33 3.11 -5.59
CA ALA A 111 -6.08 3.16 -4.17
C ALA A 111 -6.69 4.44 -3.61
N PHE A 112 -7.39 4.32 -2.48
CA PHE A 112 -7.94 5.49 -1.80
C PHE A 112 -7.38 5.60 -0.39
N GLN A 113 -7.48 6.81 0.13
CA GLN A 113 -7.38 7.14 1.54
C GLN A 113 -8.67 7.83 1.96
N TYR A 114 -9.20 7.43 3.11
CA TYR A 114 -10.36 8.06 3.72
C TYR A 114 -9.97 8.66 5.07
N TYR A 115 -10.29 9.94 5.25
CA TYR A 115 -10.00 10.70 6.46
C TYR A 115 -11.03 11.82 6.62
N ASN A 116 -11.47 12.06 7.85
CA ASN A 116 -12.39 13.16 8.19
C ASN A 116 -13.66 13.24 7.33
N GLY A 117 -14.21 12.09 6.90
CA GLY A 117 -15.44 12.05 6.11
C GLY A 117 -15.23 12.09 4.59
N GLU A 118 -14.00 12.22 4.12
CA GLU A 118 -13.68 12.38 2.70
C GLU A 118 -12.87 11.19 2.18
N MET A 119 -13.26 10.66 1.01
CA MET A 119 -12.49 9.67 0.26
C MET A 119 -11.65 10.39 -0.80
N LYS A 120 -10.33 10.23 -0.70
CA LYS A 120 -9.35 10.81 -1.60
C LYS A 120 -8.70 9.74 -2.47
N ASP A 121 -8.62 10.01 -3.76
CA ASP A 121 -7.87 9.20 -4.72
C ASP A 121 -6.35 9.37 -4.52
N LEU A 122 -5.61 8.26 -4.44
CA LEU A 122 -4.13 8.26 -4.39
C LEU A 122 -3.49 8.16 -5.78
N GLY A 123 -4.27 7.86 -6.82
CA GLY A 123 -3.80 7.72 -8.19
C GLY A 123 -3.01 6.44 -8.43
N THR A 124 -2.15 6.47 -9.45
CA THR A 124 -1.35 5.32 -9.90
C THR A 124 0.10 5.73 -10.17
N LEU A 125 0.99 4.77 -10.39
CA LEU A 125 2.36 4.97 -10.86
C LEU A 125 2.44 5.17 -12.40
N GLY A 126 1.34 5.60 -13.03
CA GLY A 126 1.24 5.86 -14.47
C GLY A 126 0.45 4.83 -15.27
N GLY A 127 0.00 3.75 -14.64
CA GLY A 127 -0.96 2.80 -15.22
C GLY A 127 -2.42 3.10 -14.87
N THR A 128 -3.30 2.11 -15.01
CA THR A 128 -4.76 2.27 -14.83
C THR A 128 -5.30 1.81 -13.48
N SER A 129 -4.47 1.20 -12.63
CA SER A 129 -4.97 0.69 -11.35
C SER A 129 -3.98 0.75 -10.20
N SER A 130 -4.52 0.83 -8.99
CA SER A 130 -3.78 0.76 -7.74
C SER A 130 -4.64 0.21 -6.60
N THR A 131 -3.98 -0.35 -5.59
CA THR A 131 -4.60 -0.86 -4.37
C THR A 131 -3.71 -0.49 -3.19
N ALA A 132 -4.24 0.28 -2.24
CA ALA A 132 -3.63 0.40 -0.92
C ALA A 132 -3.91 -0.89 -0.13
N LYS A 133 -2.89 -1.45 0.52
CA LYS A 133 -3.01 -2.69 1.29
C LYS A 133 -3.14 -2.43 2.78
N THR A 134 -2.34 -1.50 3.29
CA THR A 134 -2.35 -1.13 4.70
C THR A 134 -1.85 0.29 4.89
N VAL A 135 -2.07 0.81 6.10
CA VAL A 135 -1.60 2.11 6.57
C VAL A 135 -0.84 1.91 7.89
N SER A 136 0.17 2.74 8.13
CA SER A 136 0.93 2.71 9.38
C SER A 136 0.03 3.02 10.59
N PRO A 137 0.39 2.53 11.80
CA PRO A 137 -0.40 2.78 13.00
C PRO A 137 -0.70 4.27 13.27
N ASP A 138 0.23 5.16 12.92
CA ASP A 138 0.10 6.62 13.07
C ASP A 138 -0.60 7.31 11.89
N GLY A 139 -1.06 6.55 10.88
CA GLY A 139 -1.82 7.08 9.75
C GLY A 139 -1.02 7.80 8.67
N LYS A 140 0.32 7.84 8.76
CA LYS A 140 1.17 8.69 7.90
C LYS A 140 1.75 8.01 6.67
N VAL A 141 1.83 6.69 6.67
CA VAL A 141 2.44 5.92 5.57
C VAL A 141 1.45 4.89 5.06
N ILE A 142 1.16 4.94 3.78
CA ILE A 142 0.32 3.96 3.08
C ILE A 142 1.22 3.13 2.19
N VAL A 143 1.02 1.81 2.18
CA VAL A 143 1.72 0.91 1.26
C VAL A 143 0.73 0.07 0.47
N GLY A 144 1.12 -0.28 -0.75
CA GLY A 144 0.25 -0.98 -1.66
C GLY A 144 0.96 -1.40 -2.94
N ARG A 145 0.16 -1.62 -3.99
CA ARG A 145 0.67 -1.87 -5.33
C ARG A 145 -0.03 -0.99 -6.34
N SER A 146 0.67 -0.59 -7.38
CA SER A 146 0.12 0.21 -8.46
C SER A 146 0.71 -0.22 -9.80
N GLN A 147 -0.09 -0.11 -10.84
CA GLN A 147 0.36 -0.29 -12.20
C GLN A 147 1.21 0.89 -12.65
N ILE A 148 2.30 0.57 -13.34
CA ILE A 148 3.07 1.51 -14.16
C ILE A 148 2.50 1.54 -15.59
N SER A 149 3.05 2.40 -16.44
CA SER A 149 2.55 2.66 -17.80
C SER A 149 2.51 1.43 -18.72
N ASP A 150 3.35 0.43 -18.48
CA ASP A 150 3.35 -0.84 -19.25
C ASP A 150 2.34 -1.88 -18.73
N GLY A 151 1.61 -1.56 -17.65
CA GLY A 151 0.62 -2.43 -17.00
C GLY A 151 1.17 -3.34 -15.90
N SER A 152 2.49 -3.40 -15.70
CA SER A 152 3.13 -4.17 -14.64
C SER A 152 2.81 -3.60 -13.26
N TRP A 153 2.71 -4.47 -12.25
CA TRP A 153 2.45 -4.07 -10.87
C TRP A 153 3.74 -3.85 -10.09
N HIS A 154 3.93 -2.64 -9.57
CA HIS A 154 5.00 -2.31 -8.64
C HIS A 154 4.43 -2.04 -7.24
N ALA A 155 5.21 -2.32 -6.21
CA ALA A 155 4.93 -1.89 -4.86
C ALA A 155 5.11 -0.37 -4.75
N PHE A 156 4.20 0.30 -4.04
CA PHE A 156 4.34 1.72 -3.73
C PHE A 156 4.34 1.97 -2.22
N MET A 157 4.97 3.07 -1.84
CA MET A 157 4.78 3.74 -0.56
C MET A 157 4.26 5.16 -0.82
N CYS A 158 3.36 5.66 0.01
CA CYS A 158 2.86 7.03 -0.04
C CYS A 158 2.97 7.63 1.36
N HIS A 159 3.69 8.74 1.48
CA HIS A 159 3.56 9.59 2.65
C HIS A 159 2.30 10.43 2.47
N THR A 160 1.51 10.51 3.52
CA THR A 160 0.29 11.30 3.55
C THR A 160 0.30 12.18 4.77
N ASP A 161 0.07 13.46 4.54
CA ASP A 161 -0.27 14.46 5.53
C ASP A 161 -1.72 14.93 5.35
N PHE A 162 -2.51 14.21 4.54
CA PHE A 162 -3.87 14.56 4.13
C PHE A 162 -3.93 15.88 3.34
N SER A 163 -2.80 16.41 2.88
CA SER A 163 -2.75 17.52 1.93
C SER A 163 -3.02 17.04 0.51
N SER A 164 -3.21 17.95 -0.44
CA SER A 164 -3.52 17.64 -1.84
C SER A 164 -2.47 16.77 -2.54
N ASN A 165 -1.21 16.77 -2.09
CA ASN A 165 -0.08 16.21 -2.83
C ASN A 165 0.33 14.82 -2.35
N ASN A 166 -0.50 13.81 -2.63
CA ASN A 166 -0.11 12.42 -2.40
C ASN A 166 0.78 11.96 -3.57
N VAL A 167 2.06 11.68 -3.27
CA VAL A 167 3.01 11.15 -4.26
C VAL A 167 3.27 9.68 -3.96
N LEU A 168 2.97 8.83 -4.95
CA LEU A 168 3.33 7.42 -4.90
C LEU A 168 4.81 7.25 -5.22
N PHE A 169 5.57 6.70 -4.28
CA PHE A 169 6.96 6.31 -4.46
C PHE A 169 7.02 4.86 -4.95
N ASP A 170 7.56 4.66 -6.15
CA ASP A 170 7.79 3.35 -6.74
C ASP A 170 8.98 2.64 -6.05
N LEU A 171 8.68 1.61 -5.25
CA LEU A 171 9.70 0.91 -4.46
C LEU A 171 10.54 -0.04 -5.32
N ASP A 172 9.97 -0.63 -6.37
CA ASP A 172 10.66 -1.53 -7.29
C ASP A 172 11.72 -0.78 -8.10
N ASN A 173 11.37 0.39 -8.65
CA ASN A 173 12.32 1.23 -9.37
C ASN A 173 13.38 1.85 -8.44
N THR A 174 12.99 2.22 -7.21
CA THR A 174 13.96 2.69 -6.20
C THR A 174 14.98 1.59 -5.88
N TYR A 175 14.54 0.34 -5.68
CA TYR A 175 15.42 -0.80 -5.44
C TYR A 175 16.36 -1.07 -6.61
N LYS A 176 15.85 -1.08 -7.86
CA LYS A 176 16.68 -1.26 -9.06
C LYS A 176 17.78 -0.21 -9.15
N THR A 177 17.43 1.06 -8.97
CA THR A 177 18.36 2.20 -9.03
C THR A 177 19.45 2.08 -7.96
N LEU A 178 19.08 1.77 -6.71
CA LEU A 178 20.05 1.62 -5.62
C LEU A 178 21.01 0.45 -5.87
N ARG A 179 20.51 -0.67 -6.40
CA ARG A 179 21.33 -1.84 -6.75
C ARG A 179 22.34 -1.49 -7.84
N GLU A 180 21.91 -0.80 -8.89
CA GLU A 180 22.76 -0.37 -10.00
C GLU A 180 23.84 0.61 -9.53
N ASN A 181 23.48 1.60 -8.73
CA ASN A 181 24.44 2.52 -8.11
C ASN A 181 25.47 1.78 -7.26
N GLY A 182 25.06 0.77 -6.49
CA GLY A 182 25.97 -0.09 -5.73
C GLY A 182 26.97 -0.84 -6.62
N CYS A 183 26.52 -1.38 -7.75
CA CYS A 183 27.39 -2.03 -8.73
C CYS A 183 28.38 -1.04 -9.37
N GLN A 184 27.94 0.17 -9.70
CA GLN A 184 28.78 1.22 -10.26
C GLN A 184 29.87 1.66 -9.26
N LEU A 185 29.49 1.90 -8.00
CA LEU A 185 30.44 2.27 -6.94
C LEU A 185 31.50 1.19 -6.70
N ASN A 186 31.11 -0.09 -6.66
CA ASN A 186 32.06 -1.19 -6.54
C ASN A 186 33.04 -1.26 -7.73
N SER A 187 32.56 -0.99 -8.94
CA SER A 187 33.40 -0.96 -10.14
C SER A 187 34.42 0.18 -10.09
N ILE A 188 33.98 1.37 -9.65
CA ILE A 188 34.86 2.54 -9.46
C ILE A 188 35.93 2.25 -8.41
N PHE A 189 35.57 1.65 -7.27
CA PHE A 189 36.50 1.31 -6.21
C PHE A 189 37.58 0.32 -6.69
N ASN A 190 37.18 -0.70 -7.46
CA ASN A 190 38.12 -1.66 -8.04
C ASN A 190 39.09 -0.99 -9.01
N ILE A 191 38.61 -0.07 -9.86
CA ILE A 191 39.47 0.68 -10.77
C ILE A 191 40.45 1.56 -9.99
N GLN A 192 39.99 2.27 -8.96
CA GLN A 192 40.86 3.09 -8.12
C GLN A 192 41.97 2.27 -7.44
N ASN A 193 41.64 1.09 -6.91
CA ASN A 193 42.64 0.20 -6.31
C ASN A 193 43.66 -0.30 -7.34
N MET A 194 43.21 -0.71 -8.54
CA MET A 194 44.12 -1.12 -9.61
C MET A 194 45.03 0.03 -10.07
N MET A 195 44.50 1.27 -10.12
CA MET A 195 45.29 2.46 -10.47
C MET A 195 46.30 2.81 -9.37
N LEU A 196 45.93 2.70 -8.10
CA LEU A 196 46.86 2.88 -6.97
C LEU A 196 47.98 1.86 -7.00
N GLN A 197 47.67 0.58 -7.23
CA GLN A 197 48.67 -0.47 -7.35
C GLN A 197 49.64 -0.19 -8.50
N ARG A 198 49.12 0.17 -9.69
CA ARG A 198 49.95 0.53 -10.83
C ARG A 198 50.83 1.76 -10.57
N ALA A 199 50.32 2.78 -9.90
CA ALA A 199 51.09 3.97 -9.55
C ALA A 199 52.22 3.63 -8.57
N SER A 200 51.93 2.82 -7.54
CA SER A 200 52.92 2.31 -6.60
C SER A 200 54.00 1.50 -7.32
N ASP A 201 53.62 0.55 -8.17
CA ASP A 201 54.57 -0.26 -8.93
C ASP A 201 55.43 0.61 -9.87
N HIS A 202 54.84 1.63 -10.49
CA HIS A 202 55.57 2.58 -11.34
C HIS A 202 56.61 3.38 -10.54
N GLU A 203 56.24 3.92 -9.37
CA GLU A 203 57.18 4.62 -8.48
C GLU A 203 58.36 3.73 -8.05
N PHE A 204 58.11 2.48 -7.66
CA PHE A 204 59.17 1.52 -7.33
C PHE A 204 60.12 1.28 -8.51
N THR A 205 59.59 1.22 -9.73
CA THR A 205 60.38 0.98 -10.93
C THR A 205 61.24 2.19 -11.31
N GLU A 206 60.70 3.41 -11.18
CA GLU A 206 61.45 4.65 -11.45
C GLU A 206 62.54 4.95 -10.40
N PHE A 207 62.25 4.74 -9.11
CA PHE A 207 63.25 4.87 -8.06
C PHE A 207 64.38 3.85 -8.22
N GLY A 208 64.06 2.61 -8.59
CA GLY A 208 65.04 1.57 -8.90
C GLY A 208 65.96 1.96 -10.07
N ARG A 209 65.41 2.54 -11.14
CA ARG A 209 66.20 3.01 -12.29
C ARG A 209 67.08 4.22 -11.95
N SER A 210 66.56 5.17 -11.17
CA SER A 210 67.29 6.40 -10.82
C SER A 210 68.46 6.14 -9.88
N ASN A 211 68.34 5.17 -8.95
CA ASN A 211 69.42 4.80 -8.05
C ASN A 211 70.56 4.02 -8.75
N ILE A 212 70.27 3.29 -9.83
CA ILE A 212 71.31 2.64 -10.66
C ILE A 212 72.12 3.68 -11.44
N ALA A 213 71.52 4.82 -11.80
CA ALA A 213 72.20 5.88 -12.56
C ALA A 213 73.11 6.79 -11.70
N LEU A 214 72.96 6.80 -10.38
CA LEU A 214 73.73 7.65 -9.44
C LEU A 214 74.90 6.92 -8.75
N GLY A 215 75.03 5.60 -8.95
CA GLY A 215 76.02 4.75 -8.28
C GLY A 215 77.21 4.29 -9.15
N ALA A 216 77.41 4.87 -10.34
CA ALA A 216 78.51 4.54 -11.26
C ALA A 216 79.52 5.68 -11.39
#